data_AF-A0AAD7H539-F1
#
_entry.id   AF-A0AAD7H539-F1
#
_cell.length_a   1.000
_cell.length_b   1.000
_cell.length_c   1.000
_cell.angle_alpha   90.00
_cell.angle_beta   90.00
_cell.angle_gamma   90.00
#
_symmetry.space_group_name_H-M   'P 1'
#
loop_
_entity.id
_entity.type
_entity.pdbx_description
1 polymer ?
#
loop_
_entity_poly.entity_id
_entity_poly.type
_entity_poly.pdbx_seq_one_letter_code
_entity_poly.pdbx_strand_id
1 'polypeptide(L)'
;MLRTGQSLLASALGRVVEPPLTPTPPAPFPPQALAAHALHARLLSWFLDAPAAPFGVHRMALAGKAAGKDVGMWFGPNAAAGALRGNPRGRVPICGLGVSFATDGTFYQTDVFAASHSPAISSSSNPSSSHGHGSVSSSSSHGHGRGSTSASAYSHGSRRKEKDGKEEAKRWGDRPVLLLLGIKLGIEGVNPIYYETIKLLYTFPQSVGIAGGRPSSSYYFVGAQGDGLFYL
;
A
#
# COMPACT_ATOMS: atom_id res chain seq x y z
N MET A 1 6.84 -8.17 -16.71
CA MET A 1 7.25 -7.38 -15.52
C MET A 1 6.80 -7.93 -14.17
N LEU A 2 5.97 -9.00 -14.08
CA LEU A 2 5.52 -9.49 -12.76
C LEU A 2 6.70 -9.87 -11.85
N ARG A 3 7.71 -10.57 -12.40
CA ARG A 3 8.95 -10.93 -11.68
C ARG A 3 9.76 -9.74 -11.20
N THR A 4 9.85 -8.70 -12.02
CA THR A 4 10.49 -7.43 -11.65
C THR A 4 9.77 -6.78 -10.47
N GLY A 5 8.43 -6.78 -10.49
CA GLY A 5 7.61 -6.32 -9.37
C GLY A 5 7.81 -7.15 -8.10
N GLN A 6 7.89 -8.48 -8.23
CA GLN A 6 8.22 -9.37 -7.11
C GLN A 6 9.58 -9.04 -6.50
N SER A 7 10.60 -8.82 -7.33
CA SER A 7 11.96 -8.51 -6.88
C SER A 7 12.03 -7.17 -6.12
N LEU A 8 11.36 -6.14 -6.65
CA LEU A 8 11.23 -4.85 -5.96
C LEU A 8 10.50 -4.98 -4.63
N LEU A 9 9.36 -5.69 -4.60
CA LEU A 9 8.60 -5.87 -3.37
C LEU A 9 9.39 -6.70 -2.35
N ALA A 10 10.09 -7.76 -2.77
CA ALA A 10 10.93 -8.58 -1.89
C ALA A 10 12.05 -7.74 -1.26
N SER A 11 12.69 -6.86 -2.03
CA SER A 11 13.70 -5.91 -1.55
C SER A 11 13.12 -4.94 -0.51
N ALA A 12 11.94 -4.38 -0.77
CA ALA A 12 11.24 -3.51 0.18
C ALA A 12 10.88 -4.25 1.48
N LEU A 13 10.37 -5.48 1.39
CA LEU A 13 10.04 -6.30 2.54
C LEU A 13 11.27 -6.73 3.34
N GLY A 14 12.39 -7.03 2.67
CA GLY A 14 13.66 -7.31 3.33
C GLY A 14 14.11 -6.16 4.23
N ARG A 15 13.97 -4.92 3.76
CA ARG A 15 14.29 -3.71 4.54
C ARG A 15 13.38 -3.48 5.75
N VAL A 16 12.15 -3.98 5.73
CA VAL A 16 11.26 -3.94 6.91
C VAL A 16 11.73 -4.94 7.97
N VAL A 17 12.26 -6.08 7.54
CA VAL A 17 12.72 -7.16 8.43
C VAL A 17 14.11 -6.87 9.03
N GLU A 18 14.96 -6.12 8.32
CA GLU A 18 16.35 -5.78 8.73
C GLU A 18 16.55 -4.26 8.81
N PRO A 19 16.20 -3.60 9.95
CA PRO A 19 15.93 -2.16 9.97
C PRO A 19 17.08 -1.14 9.97
N PRO A 20 18.40 -1.45 10.07
CA PRO A 20 19.36 -0.39 9.86
C PRO A 20 19.42 -0.03 8.36
N LEU A 21 18.82 1.11 8.01
CA LEU A 21 19.00 1.77 6.71
C LEU A 21 20.44 2.29 6.51
N THR A 22 21.29 2.18 7.54
CA THR A 22 22.71 2.50 7.45
C THR A 22 23.45 1.44 6.64
N PRO A 23 24.35 1.82 5.72
CA PRO A 23 25.18 0.87 4.99
C PRO A 23 26.06 0.10 5.99
N THR A 24 25.61 -1.10 6.34
CA THR A 24 26.41 -2.09 7.04
C THR A 24 27.04 -3.01 6.00
N PRO A 25 28.20 -3.62 6.29
CA PRO A 25 28.73 -4.66 5.41
C PRO A 25 27.66 -5.72 5.17
N PRO A 26 27.57 -6.27 3.94
CA PRO A 26 26.52 -7.23 3.61
C PRO A 26 26.58 -8.38 4.60
N ALA A 27 25.44 -8.65 5.24
CA ALA A 27 25.33 -9.79 6.15
C ALA A 27 25.66 -11.08 5.40
N PRO A 28 26.25 -12.09 6.07
CA PRO A 28 26.48 -13.38 5.46
C PRO A 28 25.16 -13.95 4.95
N PHE A 29 25.17 -14.39 3.69
CA PHE A 29 24.03 -15.04 3.05
C PHE A 29 24.32 -16.53 2.83
N PRO A 30 23.44 -17.44 3.28
CA PRO A 30 22.17 -17.20 3.97
C PRO A 30 22.34 -16.68 5.41
N PRO A 31 21.31 -16.04 6.01
CA PRO A 31 21.37 -15.57 7.39
C PRO A 31 21.71 -16.71 8.36
N GLN A 32 22.73 -16.52 9.18
CA GLN A 32 23.24 -17.55 10.10
C GLN A 32 22.36 -17.71 11.36
N ALA A 33 21.77 -16.62 11.85
CA ALA A 33 20.89 -16.66 13.01
C ALA A 33 19.55 -17.33 12.65
N LEU A 34 19.13 -18.32 13.44
CA LEU A 34 17.93 -19.12 13.17
C LEU A 34 16.66 -18.26 12.98
N ALA A 35 16.49 -17.21 13.80
CA ALA A 35 15.37 -16.30 13.70
C ALA A 35 15.37 -15.52 12.37
N ALA A 36 16.53 -15.00 11.94
CA ALA A 36 16.68 -14.30 10.67
C ALA A 36 16.46 -15.25 9.48
N HIS A 37 16.98 -16.48 9.57
CA HIS A 37 16.75 -17.52 8.57
C HIS A 37 15.27 -17.89 8.45
N ALA A 38 14.56 -18.07 9.57
CA ALA A 38 13.13 -18.37 9.57
C ALA A 38 12.29 -17.23 8.97
N LEU A 39 12.63 -15.97 9.28
CA LEU A 39 12.00 -14.80 8.67
C LEU A 39 12.28 -14.72 7.17
N HIS A 40 13.51 -15.00 6.75
CA HIS A 40 13.89 -15.04 5.34
C HIS A 40 13.12 -16.13 4.57
N ALA A 41 13.07 -17.36 5.10
CA ALA A 41 12.32 -18.46 4.50
C ALA A 41 10.81 -18.13 4.41
N ARG A 42 10.25 -17.47 5.44
CA ARG A 42 8.87 -17.00 5.42
C ARG A 42 8.64 -15.94 4.34
N LEU A 43 9.54 -14.97 4.20
CA LEU A 43 9.46 -13.96 3.15
C LEU A 43 9.52 -14.61 1.76
N LEU A 44 10.46 -15.52 1.53
CA LEU A 44 10.58 -16.27 0.27
C LEU A 44 9.30 -17.03 -0.06
N SER A 45 8.68 -17.67 0.94
CA SER A 45 7.43 -18.42 0.76
C SER A 45 6.29 -17.59 0.14
N TRP A 46 6.32 -16.27 0.32
CA TRP A 46 5.31 -15.37 -0.23
C TRP A 46 5.41 -15.14 -1.74
N PHE A 47 6.57 -15.41 -2.33
CA PHE A 47 6.86 -15.19 -3.75
C PHE A 47 6.91 -16.47 -4.58
N LEU A 48 6.75 -17.64 -3.94
CA LEU A 48 6.71 -18.93 -4.62
C LEU A 48 5.63 -18.95 -5.71
N ASP A 49 5.84 -19.79 -6.72
CA ASP A 49 4.86 -20.03 -7.79
C ASP A 49 3.76 -20.99 -7.35
N ALA A 50 3.12 -20.67 -6.23
CA ALA A 50 2.01 -21.40 -5.67
C ALA A 50 0.76 -20.50 -5.61
N PRO A 51 -0.45 -21.02 -5.89
CA PRO A 51 -1.69 -20.26 -5.70
C PRO A 51 -1.92 -19.74 -4.27
N ALA A 52 -1.29 -20.39 -3.28
CA ALA A 52 -1.30 -19.99 -1.88
C ALA A 52 -0.37 -18.80 -1.58
N ALA A 53 0.68 -18.60 -2.38
CA ALA A 53 1.65 -17.54 -2.16
C ALA A 53 1.04 -16.17 -2.53
N PRO A 54 0.95 -15.21 -1.59
CA PRO A 54 0.23 -13.94 -1.79
C PRO A 54 0.80 -13.07 -2.92
N PHE A 55 2.11 -13.10 -3.12
CA PHE A 55 2.80 -12.37 -4.17
C PHE A 55 3.32 -13.30 -5.27
N GLY A 56 2.87 -14.56 -5.30
CA GLY A 56 3.18 -15.50 -6.35
C GLY A 56 2.60 -15.08 -7.70
N VAL A 57 3.19 -15.57 -8.79
CA VAL A 57 2.81 -15.19 -10.17
C VAL A 57 1.31 -15.39 -10.44
N HIS A 58 0.71 -16.43 -9.87
CA HIS A 58 -0.71 -16.74 -9.98
C HIS A 58 -1.60 -15.61 -9.42
N ARG A 59 -1.29 -15.11 -8.21
CA ARG A 59 -2.07 -14.04 -7.56
C ARG A 59 -1.89 -12.72 -8.29
N MET A 60 -0.68 -12.39 -8.72
CA MET A 60 -0.41 -11.17 -9.48
C MET A 60 -1.10 -11.18 -10.84
N ALA A 61 -1.11 -12.32 -11.54
CA ALA A 61 -1.82 -12.46 -12.80
C ALA A 61 -3.35 -12.30 -12.64
N LEU A 62 -3.93 -12.88 -11.58
CA LEU A 62 -5.35 -12.70 -11.27
C LEU A 62 -5.70 -11.24 -10.90
N ALA A 63 -4.84 -10.57 -10.12
CA ALA A 63 -5.00 -9.15 -9.83
C ALA A 63 -4.93 -8.30 -11.10
N GLY A 64 -4.03 -8.65 -12.02
CA GLY A 64 -3.95 -8.06 -13.35
C GLY A 64 -5.22 -8.26 -14.18
N LYS A 65 -5.77 -9.48 -14.18
CA LYS A 65 -7.03 -9.79 -14.87
C LYS A 65 -8.18 -8.94 -14.33
N ALA A 66 -8.27 -8.77 -13.02
CA ALA A 66 -9.27 -7.89 -12.39
C ALA A 66 -9.10 -6.41 -12.79
N ALA A 67 -7.88 -6.00 -13.17
CA ALA A 67 -7.57 -4.67 -13.70
C ALA A 67 -7.63 -4.58 -15.24
N GLY A 68 -8.23 -5.58 -15.91
CA GLY A 68 -8.39 -5.59 -17.37
C GLY A 68 -7.13 -6.00 -18.16
N LYS A 69 -6.16 -6.66 -17.52
CA LYS A 69 -4.97 -7.24 -18.18
C LYS A 69 -5.06 -8.75 -18.22
N ASP A 70 -5.23 -9.31 -19.42
CA ASP A 70 -5.29 -10.76 -19.57
C ASP A 70 -3.99 -11.46 -19.17
N VAL A 71 -4.13 -12.72 -18.76
CA VAL A 71 -2.99 -13.56 -18.40
C VAL A 71 -2.11 -13.76 -19.63
N GLY A 72 -0.80 -13.60 -19.45
CA GLY A 72 0.18 -13.65 -20.53
C GLY A 72 0.46 -12.30 -21.20
N MET A 73 -0.37 -11.26 -20.95
CA MET A 73 -0.05 -9.91 -21.43
C MET A 73 1.11 -9.29 -20.66
N TRP A 74 1.82 -8.38 -21.34
CA TRP A 74 2.83 -7.56 -20.69
C TRP A 74 2.19 -6.51 -19.77
N PHE A 75 2.77 -6.39 -18.58
CA PHE A 75 2.44 -5.38 -17.58
C PHE A 75 3.48 -4.29 -17.63
N GLY A 76 3.09 -3.03 -17.79
CA GLY A 76 3.99 -1.90 -17.53
C GLY A 76 4.21 -1.69 -16.02
N PRO A 77 5.15 -0.81 -15.62
CA PRO A 77 5.47 -0.57 -14.21
C PRO A 77 4.23 -0.27 -13.36
N ASN A 78 3.35 0.62 -13.82
CA ASN A 78 2.12 1.00 -13.09
C ASN A 78 1.14 -0.17 -12.92
N ALA A 79 0.95 -0.96 -13.98
CA ALA A 79 0.07 -2.12 -13.93
C ALA A 79 0.64 -3.21 -13.01
N ALA A 80 1.95 -3.44 -13.05
CA ALA A 80 2.63 -4.38 -12.16
C ALA A 80 2.53 -3.91 -10.70
N ALA A 81 2.73 -2.62 -10.44
CA ALA A 81 2.58 -2.02 -9.13
C ALA A 81 1.14 -2.15 -8.59
N GLY A 82 0.13 -1.98 -9.45
CA GLY A 82 -1.26 -2.27 -9.13
C GLY A 82 -1.50 -3.73 -8.76
N ALA A 83 -0.86 -4.68 -9.46
CA ALA A 83 -0.96 -6.11 -9.16
C ALA A 83 -0.29 -6.50 -7.82
N LEU A 84 0.70 -5.74 -7.35
CA LEU A 84 1.32 -5.93 -6.03
C LEU A 84 0.41 -5.55 -4.86
N ARG A 85 -0.63 -4.76 -5.10
CA ARG A 85 -1.55 -4.29 -4.06
C ARG A 85 -2.31 -5.43 -3.36
N GLY A 86 -2.33 -6.62 -3.97
CA GLY A 86 -2.92 -7.83 -3.41
C GLY A 86 -4.44 -7.71 -3.26
N ASN A 87 -5.13 -8.84 -3.19
CA ASN A 87 -6.58 -8.84 -3.05
C ASN A 87 -6.99 -8.24 -1.69
N PRO A 88 -7.85 -7.20 -1.61
CA PRO A 88 -8.29 -6.58 -0.35
C PRO A 88 -9.02 -7.55 0.60
N ARG A 89 -9.37 -8.76 0.13
CA ARG A 89 -10.04 -9.80 0.93
C ARG A 89 -9.12 -10.92 1.42
N GLY A 90 -7.83 -10.93 1.05
CA GLY A 90 -6.87 -11.92 1.52
C GLY A 90 -6.21 -11.46 2.81
N ARG A 91 -6.32 -12.23 3.90
CA ARG A 91 -5.54 -12.07 5.14
C ARG A 91 -4.05 -12.38 4.89
N VAL A 92 -3.40 -11.56 4.08
CA VAL A 92 -1.98 -11.31 4.23
C VAL A 92 -1.90 -9.81 4.44
N PRO A 93 -1.91 -9.32 5.70
CA PRO A 93 -1.41 -7.97 5.90
C PRO A 93 -0.04 -7.99 5.25
N ILE A 94 0.14 -7.22 4.17
CA ILE A 94 1.48 -6.91 3.66
C ILE A 94 2.19 -6.47 4.92
N CYS A 95 3.10 -7.29 5.42
CA CYS A 95 3.51 -7.44 6.82
C CYS A 95 3.78 -6.12 7.55
N GLY A 96 2.71 -5.42 7.96
CA GLY A 96 2.81 -4.03 8.37
C GLY A 96 3.32 -3.07 7.29
N LEU A 97 3.40 -3.41 6.00
CA LEU A 97 3.83 -2.48 4.95
C LEU A 97 2.62 -1.78 4.32
N GLY A 98 2.59 -0.46 4.43
CA GLY A 98 1.74 0.40 3.63
C GLY A 98 2.30 0.64 2.25
N VAL A 99 1.42 0.93 1.29
CA VAL A 99 1.83 1.26 -0.08
C VAL A 99 1.11 2.52 -0.50
N SER A 100 1.86 3.52 -0.92
CA SER A 100 1.33 4.75 -1.52
C SER A 100 1.85 4.88 -2.95
N PHE A 101 0.98 5.33 -3.84
CA PHE A 101 1.25 5.46 -5.26
C PHE A 101 1.19 6.92 -5.63
N ALA A 102 2.15 7.37 -6.43
CA ALA A 102 2.07 8.71 -7.00
C ALA A 102 0.94 8.77 -8.05
N THR A 103 0.18 9.85 -8.01
CA THR A 103 -0.80 10.20 -9.04
C THR A 103 -0.17 11.30 -9.88
N ASP A 104 -0.03 11.08 -11.18
CA ASP A 104 0.56 12.04 -12.13
C ASP A 104 1.95 12.57 -11.68
N GLY A 105 2.78 11.66 -11.15
CA GLY A 105 4.12 12.00 -10.67
C GLY A 105 4.18 12.71 -9.32
N THR A 106 3.04 12.87 -8.63
CA THR A 106 2.94 13.60 -7.37
C THR A 106 2.50 12.68 -6.22
N PHE A 107 3.16 12.79 -5.07
CA PHE A 107 2.70 12.19 -3.81
C PHE A 107 2.00 13.23 -2.95
N TYR A 108 0.84 12.87 -2.41
CA TYR A 108 0.16 13.66 -1.39
C TYR A 108 0.53 13.15 -0.01
N GLN A 109 0.96 14.06 0.87
CA GLN A 109 1.32 13.70 2.24
C GLN A 109 0.16 12.99 2.94
N THR A 110 -1.07 13.46 2.75
CA THR A 110 -2.29 12.85 3.30
C THR A 110 -2.37 11.36 3.00
N ASP A 111 -2.06 10.95 1.77
CA ASP A 111 -2.19 9.57 1.32
C ASP A 111 -1.04 8.71 1.85
N VAL A 112 0.15 9.29 1.98
CA VAL A 112 1.31 8.64 2.59
C VAL A 112 1.08 8.42 4.08
N PHE A 113 0.60 9.43 4.81
CA PHE A 113 0.26 9.32 6.24
C PHE A 113 -0.89 8.33 6.45
N ALA A 114 -1.94 8.37 5.63
CA ALA A 114 -2.99 7.36 5.67
C ALA A 114 -2.45 5.95 5.43
N ALA A 115 -1.55 5.78 4.45
CA ALA A 115 -0.91 4.50 4.18
C ALA A 115 -0.03 4.01 5.34
N SER A 116 0.48 4.88 6.21
CA SER A 116 1.30 4.51 7.37
C SER A 116 0.51 3.97 8.58
N HIS A 117 -0.82 4.06 8.58
CA HIS A 117 -1.65 3.52 9.64
C HIS A 117 -2.19 2.14 9.27
N SER A 118 -2.17 1.22 10.24
CA SER A 118 -2.91 -0.05 10.12
C SER A 118 -4.40 0.23 9.95
N PRO A 119 -5.10 -0.46 9.00
CA PRO A 119 -6.53 -0.30 8.87
C PRO A 119 -7.19 -0.70 10.19
N ALA A 120 -7.98 0.21 10.77
CA ALA A 120 -8.70 -0.06 12.00
C ALA A 120 -9.53 -1.34 11.79
N ILE A 121 -9.32 -2.33 12.65
CA ILE A 121 -10.22 -3.49 12.73
C ILE A 121 -11.56 -2.90 13.14
N SER A 122 -12.47 -2.71 12.19
CA SER A 122 -13.85 -2.41 12.54
C SER A 122 -14.35 -3.62 13.32
N SER A 123 -14.47 -3.47 14.64
CA SER A 123 -15.30 -4.36 15.44
C SER A 123 -16.67 -4.33 14.80
N SER A 124 -17.05 -5.42 14.13
CA SER A 124 -18.37 -5.59 13.58
C SER A 124 -19.37 -5.53 14.73
N SER A 125 -19.92 -4.34 15.01
CA SER A 125 -21.18 -4.22 15.72
C SER A 125 -22.24 -4.82 14.79
N ASN A 126 -22.61 -6.07 15.05
CA ASN A 126 -23.73 -6.73 14.39
C ASN A 126 -24.96 -5.80 14.45
N PRO A 127 -25.56 -5.40 13.32
CA PRO A 127 -26.91 -4.88 13.36
C PRO A 127 -27.81 -6.06 13.69
N SER A 128 -28.30 -6.11 14.93
CA SER A 128 -29.34 -7.04 15.34
C SER A 128 -30.54 -6.90 14.41
N SER A 129 -30.78 -7.92 13.61
CA SER A 129 -32.01 -8.12 12.83
C SER A 129 -33.19 -8.26 13.79
N SER A 130 -33.97 -7.19 13.98
CA SER A 130 -35.29 -7.31 14.61
C SER A 130 -36.26 -7.90 13.59
N HIS A 131 -36.53 -9.19 13.73
CA HIS A 131 -37.65 -9.86 13.08
C HIS A 131 -38.97 -9.23 13.49
N GLY A 132 -39.77 -8.86 12.49
CA GLY A 132 -41.17 -8.50 12.68
C GLY A 132 -42.04 -9.74 12.90
N HIS A 133 -43.01 -9.60 13.80
CA HIS A 133 -44.24 -10.40 13.83
C HIS A 133 -45.38 -9.53 14.37
N GLY A 134 -46.55 -9.59 13.72
CA GLY A 134 -47.77 -8.79 13.98
C GLY A 134 -48.40 -9.03 15.36
N SER A 135 -49.47 -8.36 15.80
CA SER A 135 -50.63 -7.80 15.08
C SER A 135 -51.59 -7.09 16.08
N VAL A 136 -52.40 -6.10 15.63
CA VAL A 136 -53.74 -5.58 16.09
C VAL A 136 -54.00 -5.32 17.61
N SER A 137 -54.73 -4.31 18.12
CA SER A 137 -55.87 -3.50 17.66
C SER A 137 -56.14 -2.25 18.54
N SER A 138 -56.88 -1.28 17.97
CA SER A 138 -57.98 -0.44 18.52
C SER A 138 -57.78 0.72 19.53
N SER A 139 -58.15 1.91 19.02
CA SER A 139 -59.16 2.89 19.48
C SER A 139 -58.86 4.03 20.49
N SER A 140 -59.30 5.24 20.05
CA SER A 140 -59.82 6.43 20.79
C SER A 140 -58.85 7.21 21.69
N SER A 141 -58.86 8.55 21.85
CA SER A 141 -59.71 9.67 21.40
C SER A 141 -59.16 11.00 21.98
N HIS A 142 -59.42 12.13 21.31
CA HIS A 142 -59.57 13.52 21.83
C HIS A 142 -58.41 14.23 22.60
N GLY A 143 -58.12 15.48 22.21
CA GLY A 143 -57.49 16.46 23.11
C GLY A 143 -56.78 17.65 22.45
N HIS A 144 -57.38 18.84 22.55
CA HIS A 144 -56.85 20.15 22.17
C HIS A 144 -55.56 20.55 22.91
N GLY A 145 -54.75 21.46 22.34
CA GLY A 145 -53.73 22.16 23.13
C GLY A 145 -52.81 23.08 22.35
N ARG A 146 -52.91 24.38 22.62
CA ARG A 146 -52.20 25.52 22.04
C ARG A 146 -50.68 25.51 22.27
N GLY A 147 -50.00 26.34 21.48
CA GLY A 147 -48.55 26.46 21.41
C GLY A 147 -47.86 26.98 22.65
N SER A 148 -46.53 26.85 22.63
CA SER A 148 -45.61 27.54 23.51
C SER A 148 -44.35 27.93 22.75
N THR A 149 -43.84 29.08 23.14
CA THR A 149 -42.75 29.87 22.59
C THR A 149 -41.39 29.52 23.21
N SER A 150 -40.32 29.78 22.46
CA SER A 150 -38.93 29.99 22.91
C SER A 150 -38.19 28.73 23.43
N ALA A 151 -36.88 28.59 23.36
CA ALA A 151 -35.82 29.57 23.16
C ALA A 151 -34.63 28.92 22.46
N SER A 152 -33.93 29.76 21.69
CA SER A 152 -32.61 29.50 21.11
C SER A 152 -31.61 29.13 22.21
N ALA A 153 -31.01 27.94 22.12
CA ALA A 153 -29.81 27.58 22.84
C ALA A 153 -28.68 27.38 21.81
N TYR A 154 -27.93 28.46 21.57
CA TYR A 154 -26.65 28.39 20.86
C TYR A 154 -25.68 27.52 21.66
N SER A 155 -25.48 26.26 21.25
CA SER A 155 -24.46 25.40 21.84
C SER A 155 -23.08 25.80 21.32
N HIS A 156 -22.40 26.67 22.06
CA HIS A 156 -21.01 27.02 21.85
C HIS A 156 -20.12 25.87 22.36
N GLY A 157 -19.90 24.84 21.54
CA GLY A 157 -19.18 23.65 22.01
C GLY A 157 -18.77 22.65 20.94
N SER A 158 -18.01 23.06 19.91
CA SER A 158 -17.44 22.10 18.96
C SER A 158 -16.07 22.46 18.35
N ARG A 159 -15.31 23.36 18.99
CA ARG A 159 -14.02 23.82 18.43
C ARG A 159 -12.79 23.03 18.87
N ARG A 160 -12.89 22.16 19.88
CA ARG A 160 -11.75 21.38 20.40
C ARG A 160 -11.52 20.07 19.63
N LYS A 161 -12.57 19.30 19.31
CA LYS A 161 -12.44 18.01 18.60
C LYS A 161 -11.88 18.11 17.17
N GLU A 162 -12.14 19.20 16.46
CA GLU A 162 -11.67 19.36 15.07
C GLU A 162 -10.17 19.67 14.98
N LYS A 163 -9.59 20.26 16.05
CA LYS A 163 -8.16 20.55 16.14
C LYS A 163 -7.36 19.27 16.45
N ASP A 164 -7.84 18.46 17.38
CA ASP A 164 -7.19 17.21 17.78
C ASP A 164 -7.17 16.18 16.65
N GLY A 165 -8.26 16.06 15.87
CA GLY A 165 -8.32 15.15 14.71
C GLY A 165 -7.47 15.59 13.50
N LYS A 166 -7.17 16.90 13.37
CA LYS A 166 -6.26 17.42 12.33
C LYS A 166 -4.78 17.19 12.67
N GLU A 167 -4.42 17.11 13.95
CA GLU A 167 -3.05 16.78 14.38
C GLU A 167 -2.75 15.29 14.29
N GLU A 168 -3.71 14.40 14.60
CA GLU A 168 -3.53 12.96 14.40
C GLU A 168 -3.29 12.60 12.93
N ALA A 169 -3.95 13.28 11.99
CA ALA A 169 -3.75 13.08 10.55
C ALA A 169 -2.33 13.45 10.05
N LYS A 170 -1.55 14.20 10.85
CA LYS A 170 -0.15 14.56 10.55
C LYS A 170 0.89 13.68 11.24
N ARG A 171 0.48 12.78 12.15
CA ARG A 171 1.41 11.88 12.83
C ARG A 171 1.67 10.65 11.96
N TRP A 172 2.92 10.19 11.92
CA TRP A 172 3.22 8.91 11.27
C TRP A 172 2.56 7.76 12.04
N GLY A 173 2.02 6.79 11.31
CA GLY A 173 1.35 5.63 11.88
C GLY A 173 2.33 4.54 12.37
N ASP A 174 1.81 3.34 12.59
CA ASP A 174 2.51 2.20 13.19
C ASP A 174 3.32 1.36 12.20
N ARG A 175 3.33 1.73 10.91
CA ARG A 175 3.74 0.83 9.85
C ARG A 175 4.59 1.53 8.77
N PRO A 176 5.66 0.89 8.24
CA PRO A 176 6.46 1.44 7.14
C PRO A 176 5.63 1.63 5.86
N VAL A 177 6.06 2.51 4.96
CA VAL A 177 5.36 2.78 3.69
C VAL A 177 6.30 2.64 2.50
N LEU A 178 5.91 1.82 1.53
CA LEU A 178 6.51 1.72 0.21
C LEU A 178 5.90 2.79 -0.72
N LEU A 179 6.74 3.69 -1.20
CA LEU A 179 6.37 4.72 -2.17
C LEU A 179 6.64 4.22 -3.59
N LEU A 180 5.61 4.13 -4.43
CA LEU A 180 5.72 3.70 -5.82
C LEU A 180 5.45 4.88 -6.76
N LEU A 181 6.52 5.36 -7.40
CA LEU A 181 6.47 6.46 -8.38
C LEU A 181 6.48 5.91 -9.80
N GLY A 182 5.30 5.88 -10.41
CA GLY A 182 5.13 5.56 -11.82
C GLY A 182 5.40 6.77 -12.71
N ILE A 183 6.50 6.78 -13.48
CA ILE A 183 6.86 7.92 -14.33
C ILE A 183 7.37 7.49 -15.71
N LYS A 184 7.07 8.30 -16.73
CA LYS A 184 7.62 8.18 -18.09
C LYS A 184 8.64 9.29 -18.30
N LEU A 185 9.91 8.94 -18.49
CA LEU A 185 11.03 9.89 -18.53
C LEU A 185 11.43 10.35 -19.94
N GLY A 186 10.65 9.98 -20.95
CA GLY A 186 10.82 10.43 -22.33
C GLY A 186 9.99 9.60 -23.30
N ILE A 187 10.08 9.92 -24.61
CA ILE A 187 9.24 9.31 -25.65
C ILE A 187 9.86 7.98 -26.11
N GLU A 188 11.06 8.04 -26.68
CA GLU A 188 11.81 6.87 -27.20
C GLU A 188 12.73 6.23 -26.16
N GLY A 189 13.16 7.03 -25.18
CA GLY A 189 14.07 6.61 -24.13
C GLY A 189 14.05 7.60 -22.98
N VAL A 190 14.88 7.37 -21.98
CA VAL A 190 15.05 8.30 -20.87
C VAL A 190 15.75 9.55 -21.40
N ASN A 191 15.13 10.72 -21.21
CA ASN A 191 15.75 11.99 -21.56
C ASN A 191 17.03 12.20 -20.71
N PRO A 192 18.19 12.51 -21.32
CA PRO A 192 19.45 12.71 -20.61
C PRO A 192 19.40 13.69 -19.44
N ILE A 193 18.47 14.66 -19.45
CA ILE A 193 18.26 15.59 -18.33
C ILE A 193 17.97 14.86 -16.99
N TYR A 194 17.46 13.63 -17.05
CA TYR A 194 17.11 12.86 -15.86
C TYR A 194 18.21 11.89 -15.41
N TYR A 195 19.33 11.75 -16.12
CA TYR A 195 20.33 10.72 -15.80
C TYR A 195 20.93 10.92 -14.42
N GLU A 196 21.30 12.16 -14.07
CA GLU A 196 21.83 12.46 -12.74
C GLU A 196 20.78 12.27 -11.64
N THR A 197 19.53 12.67 -11.89
CA THR A 197 18.43 12.47 -10.94
C THR A 197 18.18 10.98 -10.68
N ILE A 198 18.23 10.13 -11.71
CA ILE A 198 18.10 8.68 -11.55
C ILE A 198 19.26 8.10 -10.73
N LYS A 199 20.49 8.52 -11.01
CA LYS A 199 21.66 8.07 -10.24
C LYS A 199 21.56 8.49 -8.78
N LEU A 200 21.08 9.71 -8.51
CA LEU A 200 20.85 10.23 -7.17
C LEU A 200 19.81 9.40 -6.40
N LEU A 201 18.78 8.87 -7.04
CA LEU A 201 17.79 8.03 -6.36
C LEU A 201 18.40 6.76 -5.73
N TYR A 202 19.52 6.25 -6.25
CA TYR A 202 20.20 5.10 -5.64
C TYR A 202 21.04 5.45 -4.41
N THR A 203 21.33 6.74 -4.18
CA THR A 203 22.09 7.18 -3.00
C THR A 203 21.21 7.35 -1.77
N PHE A 204 19.88 7.35 -1.95
CA PHE A 204 18.94 7.46 -0.84
C PHE A 204 18.91 6.16 -0.02
N PRO A 205 19.07 6.22 1.32
CA PRO A 205 18.96 5.03 2.18
C PRO A 205 17.62 4.29 2.05
N GLN A 206 16.57 5.00 1.65
CA GLN A 206 15.22 4.49 1.45
C GLN A 206 15.02 3.84 0.08
N SER A 207 15.99 3.94 -0.83
CA SER A 207 15.86 3.44 -2.19
C SER A 207 15.73 1.92 -2.20
N VAL A 208 14.65 1.43 -2.83
CA VAL A 208 14.44 0.00 -3.10
C VAL A 208 14.63 -0.32 -4.59
N GLY A 209 15.29 0.56 -5.33
CA GLY A 209 15.58 0.38 -6.75
C GLY A 209 14.43 0.75 -7.69
N ILE A 210 14.61 0.44 -8.98
CA ILE A 210 13.71 0.85 -10.06
C ILE A 210 13.25 -0.38 -10.84
N ALA A 211 11.93 -0.56 -10.96
CA ALA A 211 11.34 -1.56 -11.84
C ALA A 211 11.01 -0.94 -13.20
N GLY A 212 11.64 -1.41 -14.28
CA GLY A 212 11.49 -0.84 -15.61
C GLY A 212 11.67 -1.83 -16.75
N GLY A 213 11.66 -1.31 -17.96
CA GLY A 213 11.92 -2.09 -19.18
C GLY A 213 10.93 -1.81 -20.31
N ARG A 214 11.04 -2.62 -21.35
CA ARG A 214 10.20 -2.60 -22.55
C ARG A 214 9.28 -3.82 -22.57
N PRO A 215 8.29 -3.88 -23.48
CA PRO A 215 7.60 -5.12 -23.77
C PRO A 215 8.60 -6.27 -23.96
N SER A 216 8.32 -7.40 -23.30
CA SER A 216 9.15 -8.62 -23.32
C SER A 216 10.55 -8.53 -22.70
N SER A 217 10.98 -7.39 -22.16
CA SER A 217 12.29 -7.24 -21.50
C SER A 217 12.17 -6.31 -20.31
N SER A 218 12.26 -6.86 -19.10
CA SER A 218 12.07 -6.10 -17.87
C SER A 218 13.13 -6.40 -16.84
N TYR A 219 13.60 -5.34 -16.18
CA TYR A 219 14.77 -5.37 -15.32
C TYR A 219 14.45 -4.71 -13.99
N TYR A 220 14.99 -5.29 -12.92
CA TYR A 220 14.97 -4.66 -11.61
C TYR A 220 16.33 -4.01 -11.37
N PHE A 221 16.41 -2.70 -11.57
CA PHE A 221 17.64 -1.94 -11.39
C PHE A 221 17.90 -1.66 -9.91
N VAL A 222 19.08 -2.02 -9.44
CA VAL A 222 19.46 -2.02 -8.01
C VAL A 222 20.56 -1.04 -7.66
N GLY A 223 21.22 -0.44 -8.65
CA GLY A 223 22.29 0.53 -8.42
C GLY A 223 22.84 1.13 -9.71
N ALA A 224 23.80 2.04 -9.55
CA ALA A 224 24.49 2.71 -10.65
C ALA A 224 25.98 2.91 -10.34
N GLN A 225 26.83 2.88 -11.37
CA GLN A 225 28.25 3.26 -11.30
C GLN A 225 28.69 3.85 -12.63
N GLY A 226 29.28 5.05 -12.61
CA GLY A 226 29.57 5.79 -13.84
C GLY A 226 28.28 5.99 -14.66
N ASP A 227 28.32 5.54 -15.91
CA ASP A 227 27.17 5.56 -16.83
C ASP A 227 26.41 4.22 -16.89
N GLY A 228 26.80 3.25 -16.06
CA GLY A 228 26.17 1.93 -15.99
C GLY A 228 25.09 1.85 -14.91
N LEU A 229 24.01 1.12 -15.23
CA LEU A 229 23.02 0.66 -14.24
C LEU A 229 23.19 -0.84 -14.00
N PHE A 230 23.10 -1.28 -12.76
CA PHE A 230 23.10 -2.69 -12.37
C PHE A 230 21.68 -3.17 -12.19
N TYR A 231 21.37 -4.39 -12.67
CA TYR A 231 20.04 -4.94 -12.61
C TYR A 231 20.03 -6.46 -12.44
N LEU A 232 18.86 -6.97 -12.02
CA LEU A 232 18.46 -8.37 -12.06
C LEU A 232 17.40 -8.61 -13.15
#